data_AF-A0A372IT49-F1
#
_entry.id   AF-A0A372IT49-F1
#
_cell.length_a   1.000
_cell.length_b   1.000
_cell.length_c   1.000
_cell.angle_alpha   90.00
_cell.angle_beta   90.00
_cell.angle_gamma   90.00
#
_symmetry.space_group_name_H-M   'P 1'
#
loop_
_entity.id
_entity.type
_entity.pdbx_description
1 polymer ?
#
loop_
_entity_poly.entity_id
_entity_poly.type
_entity_poly.pdbx_seq_one_letter_code
_entity_poly.pdbx_strand_id
1 'polypeptide(L)'
;MADLRTAGAPVRGTQSFVAILGECRRRPSLLALELLWRWLFGIPMLALLAWEALRIHAAAAPQLAGTGIYQFSLEDPMRAAVVIADTWAVLWPPVLHVLLWLVPLGIAAWAVISGVGRNLVLRRYDRTMPWRPGQMIALQLIRMLAFAGSVIGWFAAIHWSAQSTLSGAEPNLVSYSVLVILFSLGIFTLWALLSWVFSIAPLLALLEDRGVAASLARSLRLGPLTGKLVEINLVMGIVKLGLVVLAMVFSAIPLPFETVMHGTALYLWWLAGSILYLIASDFFQVARLVAFIRLWGLAVQADAPAAQSRRS
;
A
#
# COMPACT_ATOMS: atom_id res chain seq x y z
N MET A 1 -32.96 10.17 -10.72
CA MET A 1 -32.11 11.23 -11.30
C MET A 1 -32.71 12.56 -10.88
N ALA A 2 -32.34 13.03 -9.69
CA ALA A 2 -32.76 14.34 -9.19
C ALA A 2 -31.59 15.32 -9.37
N ASP A 3 -31.96 16.53 -9.76
CA ASP A 3 -31.16 17.63 -10.26
C ASP A 3 -29.97 17.98 -9.34
N LEU A 4 -28.75 17.89 -9.89
CA LEU A 4 -27.50 18.40 -9.31
C LEU A 4 -26.93 19.50 -10.21
N ARG A 5 -27.80 20.30 -10.84
CA ARG A 5 -27.41 21.40 -11.74
C ARG A 5 -27.49 22.80 -11.11
N THR A 6 -27.82 22.93 -9.83
CA THR A 6 -27.91 24.23 -9.18
C THR A 6 -26.84 24.43 -8.09
N ALA A 7 -26.09 25.53 -8.26
CA ALA A 7 -25.17 26.18 -7.33
C ALA A 7 -23.81 25.50 -7.07
N GLY A 8 -22.75 26.31 -7.16
CA GLY A 8 -21.36 25.98 -6.85
C GLY A 8 -21.10 25.73 -5.36
N ALA A 9 -21.87 24.83 -4.75
CA ALA A 9 -21.57 24.32 -3.43
C ALA A 9 -20.32 23.42 -3.52
N PRO A 10 -19.28 23.65 -2.70
CA PRO A 10 -18.12 22.78 -2.66
C PRO A 10 -18.59 21.39 -2.20
N VAL A 11 -18.65 20.45 -3.14
CA VAL A 11 -18.92 19.04 -2.83
C VAL A 11 -17.82 18.58 -1.88
N ARG A 12 -18.15 18.45 -0.59
CA ARG A 12 -17.25 17.96 0.45
C ARG A 12 -16.85 16.51 0.14
N GLY A 13 -15.56 16.20 0.20
CA GLY A 13 -15.03 14.87 -0.16
C GLY A 13 -15.67 13.71 0.61
N THR A 14 -16.14 13.94 1.84
CA THR A 14 -16.83 12.94 2.67
C THR A 14 -18.21 12.55 2.14
N GLN A 15 -19.01 13.51 1.64
CA GLN A 15 -20.29 13.20 0.98
C GLN A 15 -20.06 12.46 -0.35
N SER A 16 -18.94 12.72 -1.02
CA SER A 16 -18.55 11.96 -2.20
C SER A 16 -18.27 10.50 -1.87
N PHE A 17 -17.68 10.19 -0.71
CA PHE A 17 -17.23 8.84 -0.36
C PHE A 17 -18.39 7.84 -0.17
N VAL A 18 -19.46 8.24 0.54
CA VAL A 18 -20.65 7.39 0.71
C VAL A 18 -21.35 7.16 -0.64
N ALA A 19 -21.40 8.19 -1.49
CA ALA A 19 -21.93 8.05 -2.85
C ALA A 19 -21.06 7.12 -3.72
N ILE A 20 -19.73 7.14 -3.53
CA ILE A 20 -18.79 6.22 -4.19
C ILE A 20 -19.03 4.78 -3.73
N LEU A 21 -19.20 4.54 -2.43
CA LEU A 21 -19.50 3.20 -1.89
C LEU A 21 -20.83 2.65 -2.44
N GLY A 22 -21.87 3.50 -2.50
CA GLY A 22 -23.16 3.12 -3.09
C GLY A 22 -23.05 2.73 -4.57
N GLU A 23 -22.17 3.38 -5.32
CA GLU A 23 -21.92 3.08 -6.73
C GLU A 23 -21.05 1.83 -6.93
N CYS A 24 -20.07 1.58 -6.05
CA CYS A 24 -19.32 0.32 -6.04
C CYS A 24 -20.26 -0.88 -5.90
N ARG A 25 -21.33 -0.74 -5.10
CA ARG A 25 -22.41 -1.73 -4.99
C ARG A 25 -23.22 -1.92 -6.27
N ARG A 26 -23.38 -0.88 -7.10
CA ARG A 26 -24.16 -0.93 -8.36
C ARG A 26 -23.43 -1.63 -9.49
N ARG A 27 -22.10 -1.70 -9.46
CA ARG A 27 -21.29 -2.36 -10.50
C ARG A 27 -20.39 -3.46 -9.90
N PRO A 28 -20.97 -4.52 -9.30
CA PRO A 28 -20.20 -5.55 -8.61
C PRO A 28 -19.25 -6.30 -9.56
N SER A 29 -19.56 -6.37 -10.85
CA SER A 29 -18.71 -7.02 -11.85
C SER A 29 -17.35 -6.34 -12.03
N LEU A 30 -17.28 -5.01 -11.93
CA LEU A 30 -16.02 -4.28 -12.02
C LEU A 30 -15.17 -4.47 -10.76
N LEU A 31 -15.83 -4.49 -9.59
CA LEU A 31 -15.17 -4.77 -8.32
C LEU A 31 -14.64 -6.20 -8.27
N ALA A 32 -15.45 -7.17 -8.72
CA ALA A 32 -15.05 -8.57 -8.82
C ALA A 32 -13.86 -8.75 -9.77
N LEU A 33 -13.85 -8.05 -10.91
CA LEU A 33 -12.74 -8.10 -11.86
C LEU A 33 -11.46 -7.51 -11.29
N GLU A 34 -11.55 -6.36 -10.60
CA GLU A 34 -10.42 -5.72 -9.93
C GLU A 34 -9.86 -6.61 -8.81
N LEU A 35 -10.74 -7.25 -8.03
CA LEU A 35 -10.35 -8.20 -6.99
C LEU A 35 -9.73 -9.46 -7.60
N LEU A 36 -10.32 -10.00 -8.65
CA LEU A 36 -9.90 -11.24 -9.30
C LEU A 36 -8.46 -11.16 -9.80
N TRP A 37 -8.09 -10.11 -10.56
CA TRP A 37 -6.72 -10.03 -11.08
C TRP A 37 -5.69 -9.79 -9.97
N ARG A 38 -6.07 -9.09 -8.89
CA ARG A 38 -5.20 -8.87 -7.73
C ARG A 38 -4.95 -10.18 -6.99
N TRP A 39 -6.00 -10.96 -6.76
CA TRP A 39 -5.93 -12.24 -6.07
C TRP A 39 -5.28 -13.33 -6.93
N LEU A 40 -5.41 -13.24 -8.26
CA LEU A 40 -4.69 -14.10 -9.20
C LEU A 40 -3.18 -13.98 -9.07
N PHE A 41 -2.65 -12.80 -8.70
CA PHE A 41 -1.25 -12.64 -8.32
C PHE A 41 -1.01 -12.90 -6.83
N GLY A 42 -1.88 -12.36 -5.98
CA GLY A 42 -1.73 -12.36 -4.53
C GLY A 42 -1.70 -13.77 -3.94
N ILE A 43 -2.63 -14.65 -4.34
CA ILE A 43 -2.68 -16.03 -3.82
C ILE A 43 -1.40 -16.80 -4.19
N PRO A 44 -0.98 -16.88 -5.48
CA PRO A 44 0.26 -17.58 -5.81
C PRO A 44 1.50 -16.99 -5.14
N MET A 45 1.59 -15.65 -5.05
CA MET A 45 2.71 -15.01 -4.36
C MET A 45 2.73 -15.33 -2.86
N LEU A 46 1.57 -15.32 -2.20
CA LEU A 46 1.44 -15.72 -0.79
C LEU A 46 1.77 -17.20 -0.60
N ALA A 47 1.35 -18.07 -1.51
CA ALA A 47 1.70 -19.49 -1.47
C ALA A 47 3.21 -19.71 -1.65
N LEU A 48 3.85 -18.98 -2.57
CA LEU A 48 5.29 -19.01 -2.77
C LEU A 48 6.05 -18.50 -1.53
N LEU A 49 5.60 -17.38 -0.95
CA LEU A 49 6.15 -16.85 0.30
C LEU A 49 5.98 -17.84 1.46
N ALA A 50 4.82 -18.48 1.58
CA ALA A 50 4.57 -19.49 2.61
C ALA A 50 5.46 -20.72 2.42
N TRP A 51 5.62 -21.19 1.18
CA TRP A 51 6.50 -22.30 0.85
C TRP A 51 7.96 -21.99 1.18
N GLU A 52 8.43 -20.80 0.81
CA GLU A 52 9.79 -20.34 1.13
C GLU A 52 9.99 -20.16 2.64
N ALA A 53 9.01 -19.58 3.34
CA ALA A 53 9.05 -19.44 4.79
C ALA A 53 9.11 -20.80 5.50
N LEU A 54 8.31 -21.77 5.06
CA LEU A 54 8.34 -23.15 5.60
C LEU A 54 9.66 -23.85 5.29
N ARG A 55 10.23 -23.65 4.09
CA ARG A 55 11.54 -24.19 3.70
C ARG A 55 12.65 -23.64 4.58
N ILE A 56 12.69 -22.31 4.78
CA ILE A 56 13.66 -21.65 5.65
C ILE A 56 13.47 -22.14 7.09
N HIS A 57 12.22 -22.19 7.57
CA HIS A 57 11.92 -22.65 8.92
C HIS A 57 12.38 -24.09 9.15
N ALA A 58 12.10 -25.00 8.23
CA ALA A 58 12.53 -26.40 8.34
C ALA A 58 14.06 -26.55 8.37
N ALA A 59 14.77 -25.75 7.57
CA ALA A 59 16.23 -25.76 7.56
C ALA A 59 16.85 -25.12 8.83
N ALA A 60 16.23 -24.07 9.36
CA ALA A 60 16.72 -23.31 10.51
C ALA A 60 16.17 -23.82 11.86
N ALA A 61 15.21 -24.74 11.87
CA ALA A 61 14.51 -25.21 13.08
C ALA A 61 15.46 -25.65 14.22
N PRO A 62 16.55 -26.41 13.97
CA PRO A 62 17.48 -26.80 15.03
C PRO A 62 18.17 -25.60 15.69
N GLN A 63 18.52 -24.58 14.91
CA GLN A 63 19.20 -23.37 15.38
C GLN A 63 18.21 -22.43 16.08
N LEU A 64 16.98 -22.33 15.56
CA LEU A 64 15.88 -21.56 16.16
C LEU A 64 15.47 -22.11 17.53
N ALA A 65 15.53 -23.42 17.74
CA ALA A 65 15.27 -24.00 19.06
C ALA A 65 16.23 -23.45 20.12
N GLY A 66 17.47 -23.15 19.74
CA GLY A 66 18.49 -22.57 20.62
C GLY A 66 18.29 -21.10 20.95
N THR A 67 17.50 -20.34 20.18
CA THR A 67 17.29 -18.90 20.42
C THR A 67 16.21 -18.61 21.49
N GLY A 68 15.47 -19.63 21.92
CA GLY A 68 14.37 -19.48 22.86
C GLY A 68 13.08 -18.90 22.25
N ILE A 69 12.97 -18.80 20.93
CA ILE A 69 11.80 -18.22 20.25
C ILE A 69 10.49 -18.95 20.56
N TYR A 70 10.54 -20.25 20.85
CA TYR A 70 9.37 -21.05 21.23
C TYR A 70 8.92 -20.82 22.68
N GLN A 71 9.73 -20.12 23.47
CA GLN A 71 9.47 -19.73 24.86
C GLN A 71 9.32 -18.21 24.97
N PHE A 72 9.07 -17.53 23.84
CA PHE A 72 8.95 -16.09 23.78
C PHE A 72 7.80 -15.61 24.68
N SER A 73 8.13 -14.68 25.59
CA SER A 73 7.17 -14.02 26.48
C SER A 73 7.32 -12.51 26.36
N LEU A 74 6.21 -11.80 26.56
CA LEU A 74 6.16 -10.34 26.58
C LEU A 74 6.37 -9.76 27.99
N GLU A 75 6.45 -10.61 29.02
CA GLU A 75 6.62 -10.22 30.43
C GLU A 75 8.01 -9.63 30.72
N ASP A 76 9.04 -10.10 30.01
CA ASP A 76 10.42 -9.61 30.13
C ASP A 76 10.89 -9.00 28.80
N PRO A 77 10.73 -7.67 28.63
CA PRO A 77 11.10 -6.99 27.39
C PRO A 77 12.58 -7.09 27.05
N MET A 78 13.46 -7.21 28.05
CA MET A 78 14.90 -7.28 27.83
C MET A 78 15.26 -8.65 27.26
N ARG A 79 14.74 -9.72 27.87
CA ARG A 79 14.88 -11.07 27.34
C ARG A 79 14.24 -11.21 25.97
N ALA A 80 13.05 -10.63 25.76
CA ALA A 80 12.38 -10.62 24.47
C ALA A 80 13.25 -9.97 23.37
N ALA A 81 13.90 -8.84 23.68
CA ALA A 81 14.81 -8.17 22.75
C ALA A 81 16.01 -9.06 22.35
N VAL A 82 16.61 -9.77 23.31
CA VAL A 82 17.70 -10.72 23.04
C VAL A 82 17.22 -11.88 22.17
N VAL A 83 16.08 -12.51 22.51
CA VAL A 83 15.50 -13.61 21.71
C VAL A 83 15.21 -13.16 20.28
N ILE A 84 14.71 -11.93 20.07
CA ILE A 84 14.48 -11.36 18.75
C ILE A 84 15.80 -11.16 18.01
N ALA A 85 16.83 -10.61 18.66
CA ALA A 85 18.14 -10.38 18.05
C ALA A 85 18.81 -11.70 17.61
N ASP A 86 18.78 -12.72 18.46
CA ASP A 86 19.35 -14.04 18.16
C ASP A 86 18.58 -14.74 17.04
N THR A 87 17.24 -14.68 17.10
CA THR A 87 16.37 -15.23 16.04
C THR A 87 16.61 -14.52 14.70
N TRP A 88 16.77 -13.20 14.73
CA TRP A 88 17.11 -12.41 13.55
C TRP A 88 18.46 -12.82 12.97
N ALA A 89 19.48 -13.02 13.79
CA ALA A 89 20.81 -13.45 13.33
C ALA A 89 20.77 -14.80 12.59
N VAL A 90 19.91 -15.74 13.03
CA VAL A 90 19.72 -17.03 12.37
C VAL A 90 18.91 -16.91 11.07
N LEU A 91 17.81 -16.15 11.08
CA LEU A 91 16.88 -16.07 9.94
C LEU A 91 17.31 -15.10 8.84
N TRP A 92 18.06 -14.05 9.18
CA TRP A 92 18.36 -12.98 8.24
C TRP A 92 19.12 -13.45 7.00
N PRO A 93 20.19 -14.26 7.08
CA PRO A 93 20.92 -14.71 5.90
C PRO A 93 20.05 -15.48 4.88
N PRO A 94 19.28 -16.53 5.25
CA PRO A 94 18.44 -17.24 4.29
C PRO A 94 17.27 -16.39 3.79
N VAL A 95 16.68 -15.55 4.64
CA VAL A 95 15.62 -14.62 4.23
C VAL A 95 16.15 -13.63 3.20
N LEU A 96 17.32 -13.04 3.43
CA LEU A 96 17.94 -12.10 2.49
C LEU A 96 18.21 -12.77 1.14
N HIS A 97 18.73 -14.00 1.15
CA HIS A 97 18.96 -14.76 -0.08
C HIS A 97 17.68 -14.93 -0.91
N VAL A 98 16.55 -15.25 -0.25
CA VAL A 98 15.25 -15.35 -0.94
C VAL A 98 14.76 -13.99 -1.41
N LEU A 99 14.84 -12.96 -0.56
CA LEU A 99 14.39 -11.61 -0.91
C LEU A 99 15.15 -11.05 -2.12
N LEU A 100 16.44 -11.33 -2.27
CA LEU A 100 17.27 -10.83 -3.36
C LEU A 100 16.75 -11.21 -4.75
N TRP A 101 16.12 -12.37 -4.91
CA TRP A 101 15.51 -12.77 -6.19
C TRP A 101 13.99 -12.61 -6.19
N LEU A 102 13.33 -12.89 -5.07
CA LEU A 102 11.87 -12.88 -5.00
C LEU A 102 11.29 -11.47 -5.05
N VAL A 103 11.96 -10.49 -4.44
CA VAL A 103 11.52 -9.08 -4.48
C VAL A 103 11.56 -8.51 -5.90
N PRO A 104 12.68 -8.56 -6.66
CA PRO A 104 12.69 -8.02 -8.02
C PRO A 104 11.73 -8.78 -8.95
N LEU A 105 11.65 -10.12 -8.81
CA LEU A 105 10.69 -10.91 -9.57
C LEU A 105 9.25 -10.52 -9.25
N GLY A 106 8.92 -10.37 -7.96
CA GLY A 106 7.60 -9.97 -7.49
C GLY A 106 7.21 -8.57 -7.93
N ILE A 107 8.15 -7.61 -7.91
CA ILE A 107 7.96 -6.26 -8.43
C ILE A 107 7.66 -6.30 -9.94
N ALA A 108 8.44 -7.05 -10.71
CA ALA A 108 8.26 -7.17 -12.16
C ALA A 108 6.92 -7.84 -12.50
N ALA A 109 6.63 -8.98 -11.87
CA ALA A 109 5.39 -9.73 -12.08
C ALA A 109 4.16 -8.90 -11.68
N TRP A 110 4.21 -8.20 -10.54
CA TRP A 110 3.14 -7.30 -10.12
C TRP A 110 2.95 -6.14 -11.08
N ALA A 111 4.04 -5.53 -11.57
CA ALA A 111 3.94 -4.43 -12.54
C ALA A 111 3.26 -4.89 -13.83
N VAL A 112 3.60 -6.09 -14.34
CA VAL A 112 2.97 -6.69 -15.51
C VAL A 112 1.48 -6.96 -15.25
N ILE A 113 1.17 -7.72 -14.21
CA ILE A 113 -0.21 -8.16 -13.91
C ILE A 113 -1.09 -6.96 -13.56
N SER A 114 -0.60 -6.02 -12.74
CA SER A 114 -1.35 -4.80 -12.42
C SER A 114 -1.52 -3.87 -13.62
N GLY A 115 -0.52 -3.77 -14.51
CA GLY A 115 -0.62 -2.97 -15.71
C GLY A 115 -1.67 -3.50 -16.69
N VAL A 116 -1.69 -4.82 -16.90
CA VAL A 116 -2.68 -5.51 -17.75
C VAL A 116 -4.07 -5.50 -17.09
N GLY A 117 -4.16 -5.88 -15.82
CA GLY A 117 -5.41 -5.96 -15.07
C GLY A 117 -6.15 -4.63 -15.01
N ARG A 118 -5.44 -3.53 -14.71
CA ARG A 118 -6.05 -2.19 -14.71
C ARG A 118 -6.49 -1.73 -16.10
N ASN A 119 -5.73 -2.05 -17.15
CA ASN A 119 -6.14 -1.72 -18.51
C ASN A 119 -7.44 -2.45 -18.88
N LEU A 120 -7.55 -3.71 -18.50
CA LEU A 120 -8.73 -4.54 -18.73
C LEU A 120 -9.96 -4.03 -17.95
N VAL A 121 -9.80 -3.63 -16.69
CA VAL A 121 -10.87 -3.02 -15.88
C VAL A 121 -11.33 -1.69 -16.47
N LEU A 122 -10.40 -0.82 -16.88
CA LEU A 122 -10.71 0.48 -17.47
C LEU A 122 -11.42 0.34 -18.83
N ARG A 123 -10.96 -0.57 -19.69
CA ARG A 123 -11.62 -0.87 -20.97
C ARG A 123 -13.00 -1.50 -20.80
N ARG A 124 -13.22 -2.24 -19.71
CA ARG A 124 -14.55 -2.77 -19.35
C ARG A 124 -15.48 -1.67 -18.85
N TYR A 125 -14.94 -0.65 -18.18
CA TYR A 125 -15.67 0.53 -17.73
C TYR A 125 -16.05 1.43 -18.92
N ASP A 126 -15.10 1.70 -19.82
CA ASP A 126 -15.28 2.48 -21.03
C ASP A 126 -14.52 1.84 -22.20
N ARG A 127 -15.28 1.34 -23.20
CA ARG A 127 -14.72 0.65 -24.36
C ARG A 127 -13.92 1.57 -25.29
N THR A 128 -14.05 2.89 -25.15
CA THR A 128 -13.34 3.87 -25.99
C THR A 128 -11.90 4.11 -25.53
N MET A 129 -11.54 3.64 -24.32
CA MET A 129 -10.18 3.83 -23.80
C MET A 129 -9.14 3.02 -24.59
N PRO A 130 -7.96 3.60 -24.89
CA PRO A 130 -6.93 2.94 -25.67
C PRO A 130 -6.26 1.81 -24.89
N TRP A 131 -5.97 0.69 -25.57
CA TRP A 131 -5.25 -0.44 -25.00
C TRP A 131 -3.74 -0.16 -24.97
N ARG A 132 -3.21 0.19 -23.78
CA ARG A 132 -1.81 0.58 -23.56
C ARG A 132 -1.18 -0.09 -22.34
N PRO A 133 -1.11 -1.42 -22.31
CA PRO A 133 -0.56 -2.13 -21.16
C PRO A 133 0.90 -1.74 -20.91
N GLY A 134 1.72 -1.54 -21.96
CA GLY A 134 3.14 -1.19 -21.78
C GLY A 134 3.39 0.08 -20.95
N GLN A 135 2.64 1.15 -21.22
CA GLN A 135 2.74 2.39 -20.44
C GLN A 135 2.25 2.19 -18.99
N MET A 136 1.20 1.39 -18.79
CA MET A 136 0.68 1.07 -17.46
C MET A 136 1.69 0.25 -16.64
N ILE A 137 2.33 -0.73 -17.27
CA ILE A 137 3.35 -1.57 -16.66
C ILE A 137 4.54 -0.71 -16.24
N ALA A 138 5.04 0.15 -17.14
CA ALA A 138 6.15 1.05 -16.82
C ALA A 138 5.83 1.99 -15.65
N LEU A 139 4.62 2.57 -15.62
CA LEU A 139 4.20 3.45 -14.52
C LEU A 139 3.99 2.68 -13.20
N GLN A 140 3.48 1.44 -13.23
CA GLN A 140 3.41 0.60 -12.04
C GLN A 140 4.81 0.23 -11.55
N LEU A 141 5.72 -0.10 -12.46
CA LEU A 141 7.10 -0.44 -12.12
C LEU A 141 7.79 0.74 -11.42
N ILE A 142 7.72 1.94 -12.00
CA ILE A 142 8.27 3.16 -11.39
C ILE A 142 7.69 3.37 -9.99
N ARG A 143 6.39 3.19 -9.82
CA ARG A 143 5.74 3.32 -8.51
C ARG A 143 6.25 2.29 -7.50
N MET A 144 6.41 1.04 -7.91
CA MET A 144 6.93 -0.02 -7.02
C MET A 144 8.39 0.23 -6.66
N LEU A 145 9.20 0.68 -7.62
CA LEU A 145 10.60 1.05 -7.37
C LEU A 145 10.70 2.25 -6.42
N ALA A 146 9.85 3.27 -6.58
CA ALA A 146 9.81 4.42 -5.67
C ALA A 146 9.40 3.99 -4.23
N PHE A 147 8.44 3.06 -4.11
CA PHE A 147 8.05 2.50 -2.82
C PHE A 147 9.17 1.69 -2.20
N ALA A 148 9.80 0.78 -2.95
CA ALA A 148 10.93 -0.02 -2.50
C ALA A 148 12.10 0.88 -2.06
N GLY A 149 12.40 1.94 -2.82
CA GLY A 149 13.41 2.93 -2.45
C GLY A 149 13.09 3.64 -1.13
N SER A 150 11.81 3.94 -0.87
CA SER A 150 11.38 4.54 0.39
C SER A 150 11.54 3.58 1.57
N VAL A 151 11.23 2.30 1.38
CA VAL A 151 11.43 1.25 2.40
C VAL A 151 12.92 1.04 2.68
N ILE A 152 13.75 0.95 1.64
CA ILE A 152 15.21 0.81 1.79
C ILE A 152 15.79 2.03 2.51
N GLY A 153 15.38 3.23 2.10
CA GLY A 153 15.80 4.47 2.75
C GLY A 153 15.40 4.53 4.23
N TRP A 154 14.21 4.03 4.57
CA TRP A 154 13.74 3.95 5.95
C TRP A 154 14.56 2.96 6.79
N PHE A 155 14.83 1.76 6.28
CA PHE A 155 15.70 0.79 6.95
C PHE A 155 17.12 1.31 7.13
N ALA A 156 17.68 1.96 6.10
CA ALA A 156 19.00 2.58 6.19
C ALA A 156 19.03 3.69 7.25
N ALA A 157 17.99 4.51 7.33
CA ALA A 157 17.88 5.56 8.33
C ALA A 157 17.77 5.01 9.77
N ILE A 158 17.01 3.93 9.99
CA ILE A 158 16.96 3.25 11.29
C ILE A 158 18.32 2.67 11.65
N HIS A 159 18.97 1.99 10.72
CA HIS A 159 20.28 1.40 10.98
C HIS A 159 21.33 2.46 11.29
N TRP A 160 21.33 3.57 10.55
CA TRP A 160 22.18 4.72 10.82
C TRP A 160 21.88 5.35 12.19
N SER A 161 20.60 5.44 12.58
CA SER A 161 20.20 5.93 13.89
C SER A 161 20.72 5.03 15.01
N ALA A 162 20.61 3.70 14.85
CA ALA A 162 21.13 2.74 15.81
C ALA A 162 22.66 2.83 15.93
N GLN A 163 23.37 2.85 14.80
CA GLN A 163 24.83 2.96 14.78
C GLN A 163 25.33 4.26 15.41
N SER A 164 24.66 5.40 15.16
CA SER A 164 25.11 6.70 15.66
C SER A 164 24.83 6.94 17.15
N THR A 165 23.87 6.24 17.75
CA THR A 165 23.41 6.52 19.12
C THR A 165 23.63 5.39 20.11
N LEU A 166 23.81 4.16 19.64
CA LEU A 166 23.94 2.97 20.49
C LEU A 166 25.36 2.38 20.51
N SER A 167 26.31 2.88 19.71
CA SER A 167 27.67 2.34 19.62
C SER A 167 28.65 2.84 20.70
N GLY A 168 28.19 3.70 21.61
CA GLY A 168 29.02 4.28 22.68
C GLY A 168 29.08 3.41 23.93
N ALA A 169 29.94 3.79 24.88
CA ALA A 169 30.05 3.13 26.19
C ALA A 169 28.73 3.21 26.99
N GLU A 170 27.96 4.27 26.79
CA GLU A 170 26.61 4.44 27.34
C GLU A 170 25.61 4.61 26.18
N PRO A 171 24.78 3.59 25.88
CA PRO A 171 23.81 3.67 24.79
C PRO A 171 22.75 4.76 25.04
N ASN A 172 22.62 5.70 24.10
CA ASN A 172 21.66 6.79 24.19
C ASN A 172 20.34 6.43 23.50
N LEU A 173 19.47 5.73 24.24
CA LEU A 173 18.15 5.31 23.78
C LEU A 173 17.22 6.47 23.43
N VAL A 174 17.39 7.62 24.08
CA VAL A 174 16.56 8.81 23.85
C VAL A 174 16.85 9.38 22.47
N SER A 175 18.13 9.62 22.14
CA SER A 175 18.55 10.10 20.83
C SER A 175 18.20 9.11 19.72
N TYR A 176 18.38 7.80 19.96
CA TYR A 176 17.93 6.75 19.04
C TYR A 176 16.44 6.92 18.70
N SER A 177 15.59 7.01 19.73
CA SER A 177 14.15 7.12 19.57
C SER A 177 13.75 8.40 18.82
N VAL A 178 14.38 9.53 19.15
CA VAL A 178 14.15 10.81 18.45
C VAL A 178 14.48 10.71 16.97
N LEU A 179 15.65 10.15 16.60
CA LEU A 179 16.04 9.99 15.21
C LEU A 179 15.12 9.03 14.45
N VAL A 180 14.76 7.90 15.05
CA VAL A 180 13.83 6.93 14.44
C VAL A 180 12.47 7.58 14.17
N ILE A 181 11.94 8.35 15.12
CA ILE A 181 10.67 9.08 14.95
C ILE A 181 10.80 10.11 13.82
N LEU A 182 11.86 10.94 13.82
CA LEU A 182 12.07 11.98 12.81
C LEU A 182 12.20 11.39 11.41
N PHE A 183 13.04 10.38 11.21
CA PHE A 183 13.21 9.75 9.90
C PHE A 183 11.96 9.00 9.45
N SER A 184 11.29 8.29 10.36
CA SER A 184 10.03 7.62 10.03
C SER A 184 9.00 8.64 9.57
N LEU A 185 8.70 9.66 10.39
CA LEU A 185 7.73 10.70 10.03
C LEU A 185 8.12 11.44 8.75
N GLY A 186 9.40 11.77 8.57
CA GLY A 186 9.91 12.44 7.37
C GLY A 186 9.68 11.61 6.11
N ILE A 187 10.06 10.34 6.12
CA ILE A 187 9.90 9.43 4.98
C ILE A 187 8.42 9.12 4.72
N PHE A 188 7.62 8.88 5.76
CA PHE A 188 6.18 8.68 5.62
C PHE A 188 5.49 9.91 5.02
N THR A 189 5.86 11.11 5.47
CA THR A 189 5.33 12.38 4.94
C THR A 189 5.74 12.55 3.48
N LEU A 190 7.01 12.34 3.15
CA LEU A 190 7.51 12.40 1.78
C LEU A 190 6.76 11.40 0.87
N TRP A 191 6.60 10.16 1.31
CA TRP A 191 5.87 9.14 0.57
C TRP A 191 4.39 9.50 0.41
N ALA A 192 3.73 10.00 1.46
CA ALA A 192 2.35 10.45 1.36
C ALA A 192 2.21 11.57 0.31
N LEU A 193 3.13 12.53 0.30
CA LEU A 193 3.20 13.64 -0.65
C LEU A 193 3.57 13.20 -2.08
N LEU A 194 4.30 12.12 -2.28
CA LEU A 194 4.68 11.64 -3.62
C LEU A 194 3.75 10.56 -4.17
N SER A 195 3.09 9.78 -3.31
CA SER A 195 2.29 8.62 -3.69
C SER A 195 1.09 8.95 -4.60
N TRP A 196 0.55 10.16 -4.50
CA TRP A 196 -0.57 10.62 -5.33
C TRP A 196 -0.13 10.85 -6.78
N VAL A 197 1.08 11.39 -6.99
CA VAL A 197 1.70 11.63 -8.31
C VAL A 197 1.75 10.31 -9.10
N PHE A 198 2.29 9.26 -8.46
CA PHE A 198 2.35 7.92 -9.04
C PHE A 198 0.99 7.23 -9.18
N SER A 199 -0.01 7.65 -8.43
CA SER A 199 -1.38 7.11 -8.53
C SER A 199 -2.15 7.72 -9.69
N ILE A 200 -1.89 8.98 -10.04
CA ILE A 200 -2.61 9.71 -11.11
C ILE A 200 -1.94 9.54 -12.47
N ALA A 201 -0.61 9.45 -12.55
CA ALA A 201 0.10 9.33 -13.83
C ALA A 201 -0.43 8.20 -14.75
N PRO A 202 -0.81 7.00 -14.25
CA PRO A 202 -1.43 5.96 -15.08
C PRO A 202 -2.77 6.38 -15.70
N LEU A 203 -3.58 7.14 -14.97
CA LEU A 203 -4.85 7.65 -15.50
C LEU A 203 -4.60 8.68 -16.60
N LEU A 204 -3.67 9.61 -16.39
CA LEU A 204 -3.31 10.62 -17.39
C LEU A 204 -2.73 10.03 -18.67
N ALA A 205 -1.90 9.00 -18.57
CA ALA A 205 -1.34 8.33 -19.74
C ALA A 205 -2.43 7.69 -20.63
N LEU A 206 -3.51 7.19 -20.02
CA LEU A 206 -4.64 6.61 -20.75
C LEU A 206 -5.59 7.69 -21.30
N LEU A 207 -5.79 8.78 -20.57
CA LEU A 207 -6.80 9.79 -20.88
C LEU A 207 -6.29 10.90 -21.82
N GLU A 208 -5.03 11.31 -21.67
CA GLU A 208 -4.46 12.42 -22.45
C GLU A 208 -3.56 11.95 -23.61
N ASP A 209 -3.47 10.65 -23.88
CA ASP A 209 -2.59 10.07 -24.91
C ASP A 209 -1.12 10.54 -24.76
N ARG A 210 -0.59 10.43 -23.53
CA ARG A 210 0.77 10.90 -23.21
C ARG A 210 1.71 9.75 -22.86
N GLY A 211 2.99 9.92 -23.23
CA GLY A 211 4.06 9.02 -22.82
C GLY A 211 4.32 9.04 -21.31
N VAL A 212 5.03 8.04 -20.80
CA VAL A 212 5.30 7.81 -19.36
C VAL A 212 5.86 9.06 -18.66
N ALA A 213 6.93 9.66 -19.19
CA ALA A 213 7.57 10.83 -18.61
C ALA A 213 6.67 12.08 -18.66
N ALA A 214 5.94 12.27 -19.77
CA ALA A 214 5.02 13.38 -19.95
C ALA A 214 3.83 13.29 -18.99
N SER A 215 3.32 12.09 -18.72
CA SER A 215 2.24 11.83 -17.76
C SER A 215 2.69 12.07 -16.30
N LEU A 216 3.92 11.69 -15.96
CA LEU A 216 4.50 12.02 -14.64
C LEU A 216 4.68 13.53 -14.46
N ALA A 217 5.31 14.20 -15.43
CA ALA A 217 5.47 15.66 -15.39
C ALA A 217 4.11 16.40 -15.32
N ARG A 218 3.10 15.89 -16.04
CA ARG A 218 1.75 16.44 -16.01
C ARG A 218 1.05 16.20 -14.68
N SER A 219 1.27 15.05 -14.04
CA SER A 219 0.70 14.76 -12.71
C SER A 219 1.19 15.74 -11.63
N LEU A 220 2.38 16.33 -11.78
CA LEU A 220 2.85 17.40 -10.90
C LEU A 220 2.21 18.78 -11.21
N ARG A 221 1.55 18.93 -12.36
CA ARG A 221 1.01 20.20 -12.89
C ARG A 221 -0.49 20.13 -13.21
N LEU A 222 -1.27 19.47 -12.34
CA LEU A 222 -2.71 19.24 -12.53
C LEU A 222 -3.61 20.47 -12.27
N GLY A 223 -3.04 21.63 -11.91
CA GLY A 223 -3.79 22.88 -11.76
C GLY A 223 -4.92 22.77 -10.70
N PRO A 224 -6.13 23.33 -10.92
CA PRO A 224 -7.21 23.34 -9.93
C PRO A 224 -7.77 21.97 -9.55
N LEU A 225 -7.45 20.91 -10.31
CA LEU A 225 -7.86 19.53 -10.01
C LEU A 225 -6.99 18.87 -8.93
N THR A 226 -5.79 19.41 -8.64
CA THR A 226 -4.92 18.85 -7.58
C THR A 226 -5.62 18.83 -6.23
N GLY A 227 -6.32 19.90 -5.84
CA GLY A 227 -6.96 20.01 -4.53
C GLY A 227 -7.95 18.86 -4.24
N LYS A 228 -8.85 18.57 -5.18
CA LYS A 228 -9.85 17.50 -5.04
C LYS A 228 -9.23 16.09 -5.07
N LEU A 229 -8.22 15.89 -5.92
CA LEU A 229 -7.53 14.60 -6.03
C LEU A 229 -6.67 14.32 -4.80
N VAL A 230 -6.01 15.36 -4.27
CA VAL A 230 -5.27 15.31 -3.02
C VAL A 230 -6.21 15.04 -1.85
N GLU A 231 -7.38 15.71 -1.78
CA GLU A 231 -8.39 15.47 -0.73
C GLU A 231 -8.80 13.99 -0.68
N ILE A 232 -9.08 13.38 -1.83
CA ILE A 232 -9.48 11.97 -1.87
C ILE A 232 -8.33 11.04 -1.53
N ASN A 233 -7.13 11.34 -2.03
CA ASN A 233 -5.97 10.53 -1.65
C ASN A 233 -5.68 10.65 -0.15
N LEU A 234 -5.90 11.82 0.45
CA LEU A 234 -5.76 12.06 1.88
C LEU A 234 -6.83 11.30 2.68
N VAL A 235 -8.11 11.40 2.31
CA VAL A 235 -9.21 10.64 2.94
C VAL A 235 -8.92 9.14 2.89
N MET A 236 -8.49 8.63 1.73
CA MET A 236 -8.11 7.23 1.59
C MET A 236 -6.86 6.87 2.41
N GLY A 237 -5.92 7.81 2.56
CA GLY A 237 -4.79 7.68 3.46
C GLY A 237 -5.23 7.52 4.91
N ILE A 238 -6.15 8.37 5.38
CA ILE A 238 -6.74 8.31 6.73
C ILE A 238 -7.46 6.98 6.95
N VAL A 239 -8.29 6.53 5.99
CA VAL A 239 -8.97 5.23 6.07
C VAL A 239 -7.96 4.09 6.19
N LYS A 240 -6.89 4.10 5.39
CA LYS A 240 -5.84 3.08 5.48
C LYS A 240 -5.10 3.12 6.81
N LEU A 241 -4.78 4.31 7.32
CA LEU A 241 -4.17 4.46 8.64
C LEU A 241 -5.11 3.91 9.71
N GLY A 242 -6.40 4.21 9.64
CA GLY A 242 -7.42 3.66 10.53
C GLY A 242 -7.49 2.13 10.47
N LEU A 243 -7.40 1.52 9.29
CA LEU A 243 -7.32 0.06 9.14
C LEU A 243 -6.07 -0.54 9.76
N VAL A 244 -4.92 0.13 9.63
CA VAL A 244 -3.67 -0.30 10.26
C VAL A 244 -3.79 -0.22 11.79
N VAL A 245 -4.32 0.89 12.31
CA VAL A 245 -4.59 1.04 13.76
C VAL A 245 -5.56 -0.02 14.24
N LEU A 246 -6.63 -0.29 13.49
CA LEU A 246 -7.59 -1.34 13.82
C LEU A 246 -6.94 -2.74 13.82
N ALA A 247 -6.09 -3.03 12.83
CA ALA A 247 -5.33 -4.28 12.78
C ALA A 247 -4.36 -4.40 13.97
N MET A 248 -3.73 -3.30 14.37
CA MET A 248 -2.87 -3.23 15.55
C MET A 248 -3.67 -3.49 16.84
N VAL A 249 -4.83 -2.85 17.00
CA VAL A 249 -5.73 -3.08 18.14
C VAL A 249 -6.17 -4.55 18.19
N PHE A 250 -6.61 -5.12 17.06
CA PHE A 250 -6.96 -6.53 16.98
C PHE A 250 -5.78 -7.44 17.33
N SER A 251 -4.57 -7.08 16.91
CA SER A 251 -3.35 -7.84 17.24
C SER A 251 -2.99 -7.78 18.73
N ALA A 252 -3.42 -6.72 19.42
CA ALA A 252 -3.21 -6.51 20.86
C ALA A 252 -4.32 -7.11 21.75
N ILE A 253 -5.48 -7.50 21.19
CA ILE A 253 -6.58 -8.13 21.95
C ILE A 253 -6.15 -9.35 22.75
N PRO A 254 -5.22 -10.22 22.28
CA PRO A 254 -4.77 -11.36 23.08
C PRO A 254 -3.97 -11.00 24.34
N LEU A 255 -3.45 -9.77 24.47
CA LEU A 255 -2.57 -9.38 25.58
C LEU A 255 -3.20 -9.61 26.96
N PRO A 256 -4.47 -9.24 27.24
CA PRO A 256 -5.09 -9.51 28.54
C PRO A 256 -5.43 -11.00 28.77
N PHE A 257 -5.28 -11.85 27.75
CA PHE A 257 -5.59 -13.29 27.78
C PHE A 257 -4.33 -14.15 27.61
N GLU A 258 -3.16 -13.62 27.95
CA GLU A 258 -1.85 -14.28 27.75
C GLU A 258 -1.77 -15.70 28.35
N THR A 259 -2.47 -15.95 29.45
CA THR A 259 -2.54 -17.27 30.10
C THR A 259 -3.19 -18.34 29.22
N VAL A 260 -4.04 -17.94 28.26
CA VAL A 260 -4.81 -18.83 27.38
C VAL A 260 -4.41 -18.68 25.91
N MET A 261 -3.90 -17.51 25.51
CA MET A 261 -3.55 -17.15 24.13
C MET A 261 -2.03 -17.14 23.91
N HIS A 262 -1.40 -18.31 24.02
CA HIS A 262 0.02 -18.51 23.74
C HIS A 262 0.23 -19.48 22.57
N GLY A 263 1.42 -19.43 21.95
CA GLY A 263 1.82 -20.33 20.87
C GLY A 263 0.88 -20.30 19.66
N THR A 264 0.40 -21.47 19.23
CA THR A 264 -0.40 -21.64 17.99
C THR A 264 -1.69 -20.82 17.96
N ALA A 265 -2.39 -20.70 19.10
CA ALA A 265 -3.64 -19.94 19.17
C ALA A 265 -3.41 -18.45 18.84
N LEU A 266 -2.31 -17.87 19.35
CA LEU A 266 -1.90 -16.50 19.07
C LEU A 266 -1.58 -16.30 17.58
N TYR A 267 -0.85 -17.25 16.97
CA TYR A 267 -0.53 -17.17 15.54
C TYR A 267 -1.76 -17.29 14.64
N LEU A 268 -2.71 -18.17 14.97
CA LEU A 268 -3.97 -18.30 14.23
C LEU A 268 -4.80 -17.01 14.33
N TRP A 269 -4.82 -16.36 15.48
CA TRP A 269 -5.48 -15.08 15.68
C TRP A 269 -4.86 -13.98 14.80
N TRP A 270 -3.52 -13.85 14.81
CA TRP A 270 -2.83 -12.89 13.95
C TRP A 270 -3.04 -13.18 12.47
N LEU A 271 -3.08 -14.45 12.07
CA LEU A 271 -3.41 -14.84 10.70
C LEU A 271 -4.82 -14.38 10.31
N ALA A 272 -5.82 -14.63 11.17
CA ALA A 272 -7.20 -14.21 10.93
C ALA A 272 -7.32 -12.68 10.83
N GLY A 273 -6.69 -11.94 11.75
CA GLY A 273 -6.63 -10.48 11.71
C GLY A 273 -5.97 -9.95 10.43
N SER A 274 -4.90 -10.59 9.98
CA SER A 274 -4.20 -10.24 8.74
C SER A 274 -5.08 -10.47 7.51
N ILE A 275 -5.78 -11.59 7.44
CA ILE A 275 -6.72 -11.88 6.33
C ILE A 275 -7.83 -10.83 6.27
N LEU A 276 -8.43 -10.50 7.42
CA LEU A 276 -9.48 -9.48 7.49
C LEU A 276 -8.96 -8.10 7.05
N TYR A 277 -7.76 -7.73 7.49
CA TYR A 277 -7.09 -6.51 7.05
C TYR A 277 -6.89 -6.48 5.53
N LEU A 278 -6.41 -7.58 4.93
CA LEU A 278 -6.19 -7.67 3.49
C LEU A 278 -7.49 -7.49 2.70
N ILE A 279 -8.57 -8.17 3.13
CA ILE A 279 -9.89 -8.05 2.51
C ILE A 279 -10.40 -6.60 2.57
N ALA A 280 -10.33 -5.99 3.76
CA ALA A 280 -10.77 -4.61 3.95
C ALA A 280 -9.92 -3.62 3.12
N SER A 281 -8.59 -3.75 3.18
CA SER A 281 -7.65 -2.91 2.46
C SER A 281 -7.88 -2.97 0.94
N ASP A 282 -8.13 -4.17 0.40
CA ASP A 282 -8.44 -4.35 -1.02
C ASP A 282 -9.75 -3.68 -1.42
N PHE A 283 -10.82 -3.86 -0.64
CA PHE A 283 -12.10 -3.20 -0.88
C PHE A 283 -11.96 -1.68 -1.00
N PHE A 284 -11.23 -1.06 -0.06
CA PHE A 284 -10.99 0.37 -0.06
C PHE A 284 -10.12 0.84 -1.23
N GLN A 285 -9.20 0.01 -1.71
CA GLN A 285 -8.44 0.34 -2.93
C GLN A 285 -9.31 0.36 -4.18
N VAL A 286 -10.27 -0.56 -4.30
CA VAL A 286 -11.24 -0.54 -5.41
C VAL A 286 -12.12 0.71 -5.32
N ALA A 287 -12.65 1.03 -4.13
CA ALA A 287 -13.48 2.22 -3.92
C ALA A 287 -12.75 3.50 -4.37
N ARG A 288 -11.46 3.62 -4.05
CA ARG A 288 -10.62 4.74 -4.49
C ARG A 288 -10.50 4.83 -6.02
N LEU A 289 -10.32 3.71 -6.71
CA LEU A 289 -10.21 3.72 -8.17
C LEU A 289 -11.51 4.22 -8.83
N VAL A 290 -12.65 3.74 -8.35
CA VAL A 290 -13.98 4.18 -8.83
C VAL A 290 -14.20 5.67 -8.58
N ALA A 291 -13.78 6.18 -7.41
CA ALA A 291 -13.82 7.60 -7.09
C ALA A 291 -13.08 8.45 -8.14
N PHE A 292 -11.84 8.05 -8.46
CA PHE A 292 -10.99 8.77 -9.38
C PHE A 292 -11.56 8.84 -10.79
N ILE A 293 -12.04 7.72 -11.33
CA ILE A 293 -12.62 7.66 -12.67
C ILE A 293 -13.81 8.61 -12.80
N ARG A 294 -14.68 8.66 -11.79
CA ARG A 294 -15.87 9.51 -11.81
C ARG A 294 -15.51 11.00 -11.78
N LEU A 295 -14.60 11.39 -10.90
CA LEU A 295 -14.18 12.79 -10.80
C LEU A 295 -13.49 13.27 -12.05
N TRP A 296 -12.71 12.38 -12.68
CA TRP A 296 -12.12 12.69 -13.98
C TRP A 296 -13.21 12.90 -15.04
N GLY A 297 -14.21 12.03 -15.11
CA GLY A 297 -15.34 12.19 -16.03
C GLY A 297 -16.08 13.52 -15.83
N LEU A 298 -16.28 13.94 -14.57
CA LEU A 298 -16.89 15.24 -14.25
C LEU A 298 -16.01 16.42 -14.66
N ALA A 299 -14.68 16.32 -14.46
CA ALA A 299 -13.74 17.36 -14.84
C ALA A 299 -13.70 17.56 -16.37
N VAL A 300 -13.63 16.46 -17.13
CA VAL A 300 -13.66 16.50 -18.61
C VAL A 300 -14.96 17.13 -19.12
N GLN A 301 -16.11 16.81 -18.51
CA GLN A 301 -17.40 17.40 -18.87
C GLN A 301 -17.48 18.90 -18.55
N ALA A 302 -16.82 19.36 -17.49
CA ALA A 302 -16.79 20.78 -17.13
C ALA A 302 -15.92 21.63 -18.08
N ASP A 303 -14.88 21.04 -18.68
CA ASP A 303 -14.00 21.73 -19.64
C ASP A 303 -14.60 21.80 -21.07
N ALA A 304 -15.52 20.91 -21.41
CA ALA A 304 -16.18 20.86 -22.73
C ALA A 304 -16.91 22.16 -23.14
N PRO A 305 -17.74 22.82 -22.28
CA PRO A 305 -18.42 24.06 -22.65
C PRO A 305 -17.47 25.27 -22.78
N ALA A 306 -16.35 25.31 -22.05
CA ALA A 306 -15.36 26.40 -22.13
C ALA A 306 -14.54 26.37 -23.44
N ALA A 307 -14.40 25.20 -24.06
CA ALA A 307 -13.75 25.05 -25.36
C ALA A 307 -14.67 25.45 -26.53
N GLN A 308 -15.99 25.34 -26.37
CA GLN A 308 -16.97 25.78 -27.38
C GLN A 308 -17.13 27.30 -27.40
N SER A 309 -17.10 27.99 -26.24
CA SER A 309 -17.20 29.46 -26.19
C SER A 309 -15.94 30.21 -26.64
N ARG A 310 -14.77 29.54 -26.69
CA ARG A 310 -13.53 30.11 -27.28
C ARG A 310 -13.44 29.93 -28.80
N ARG A 311 -14.36 29.15 -29.39
CA ARG A 311 -14.41 28.90 -30.84
C ARG A 311 -15.54 29.68 -31.54
N SER A 312 -16.38 30.39 -30.78
CA SER A 312 -17.34 31.39 -31.25
C SER A 312 -16.77 32.79 -31.09
#